data_AF-A0A4V2NED0-F1
#
_entry.id   AF-A0A4V2NED0-F1
#
_cell.length_a   1.000
_cell.length_b   1.000
_cell.length_c   1.000
_cell.angle_alpha   90.00
_cell.angle_beta   90.00
_cell.angle_gamma   90.00
#
_symmetry.space_group_name_H-M   'P 1'
#
loop_
_entity.id
_entity.type
_entity.pdbx_description
1 polymer ?
#
loop_
_entity_poly.entity_id
_entity_poly.type
_entity_poly.pdbx_seq_one_letter_code
_entity_poly.pdbx_strand_id
1 'polypeptide(L)'
;PHALAQWAITQGMDRMSELSKACRDRLYRMMWQTPDGVVDAFVLCASREEARRLFHAAISVIAGIHEDELKLFNLESFDDLVHAGVSEDEDIRVFETEW
;
A
#
# COMPACT_ATOMS: atom_id res chain seq x y z
N PRO A 1 -5.19 8.76 -38.55
CA PRO A 1 -5.59 7.49 -37.89
C PRO A 1 -4.49 6.87 -37.02
N HIS A 2 -3.26 6.70 -37.53
CA HIS A 2 -2.15 6.06 -36.81
C HIS A 2 -1.71 6.81 -35.54
N ALA A 3 -1.69 8.15 -35.59
CA ALA A 3 -1.31 9.00 -34.45
C ALA A 3 -2.33 8.98 -33.30
N LEU A 4 -3.63 8.82 -33.60
CA LEU A 4 -4.68 8.74 -32.57
C LEU A 4 -4.67 7.38 -31.86
N ALA A 5 -4.38 6.30 -32.59
CA ALA A 5 -4.18 4.98 -32.01
C ALA A 5 -2.91 4.94 -31.14
N GLN A 6 -1.81 5.55 -31.60
CA GLN A 6 -0.59 5.69 -30.81
C GLN A 6 -0.83 6.49 -29.52
N TRP A 7 -1.53 7.63 -29.60
CA TRP A 7 -1.86 8.46 -28.44
C TRP A 7 -2.78 7.74 -27.44
N ALA A 8 -3.76 6.97 -27.92
CA ALA A 8 -4.64 6.17 -27.07
C ALA A 8 -3.91 5.00 -26.39
N ILE A 9 -2.91 4.40 -27.04
CA ILE A 9 -2.06 3.35 -26.45
C ILE A 9 -1.14 3.95 -25.38
N THR A 10 -0.53 5.11 -25.64
CA THR A 10 0.31 5.80 -24.66
C THR A 10 -0.50 6.27 -23.45
N GLN A 11 -1.68 6.88 -23.66
CA GLN A 11 -2.62 7.22 -22.59
C GLN A 11 -3.17 5.98 -21.86
N GLY A 12 -3.34 4.86 -22.56
CA GLY A 12 -3.79 3.60 -21.99
C GLY A 12 -2.71 2.91 -21.16
N MET A 13 -1.43 3.04 -21.53
CA MET A 13 -0.29 2.57 -20.76
C MET A 13 0.01 3.46 -19.54
N ASP A 14 -0.13 4.79 -19.66
CA ASP A 14 -0.01 5.73 -18.53
C ASP A 14 -1.04 5.45 -17.42
N ARG A 15 -2.26 5.08 -17.80
CA ARG A 15 -3.34 4.78 -16.85
C ARG A 15 -3.22 3.41 -16.15
N MET A 16 -2.30 2.55 -16.58
CA MET A 16 -2.12 1.24 -15.94
C MET A 16 -1.25 1.29 -14.67
N SER A 17 -0.46 2.35 -14.50
CA SER A 17 0.37 2.58 -13.31
C SER A 17 -0.31 3.44 -12.25
N GLU A 18 -1.41 4.12 -12.59
CA GLU A 18 -2.03 5.07 -11.68
C GLU A 18 -3.04 4.43 -10.73
N LEU A 19 -2.83 4.57 -9.42
CA LEU A 19 -3.82 4.16 -8.43
C LEU A 19 -5.05 5.05 -8.54
N SER A 20 -6.23 4.43 -8.58
CA SER A 20 -7.48 5.19 -8.59
C SER A 20 -7.57 6.06 -7.34
N LYS A 21 -8.23 7.22 -7.43
CA LYS A 21 -8.49 8.08 -6.26
C LYS A 21 -9.11 7.30 -5.09
N ALA A 22 -10.05 6.39 -5.38
CA ALA A 22 -10.68 5.56 -4.36
C ALA A 22 -9.69 4.60 -3.67
N CYS A 23 -8.66 4.13 -4.38
CA CYS A 23 -7.56 3.37 -3.78
C CYS A 23 -6.70 4.28 -2.91
N ARG A 24 -6.26 5.43 -3.43
CA ARG A 24 -5.41 6.38 -2.69
C ARG A 24 -6.07 6.82 -1.37
N ASP A 25 -7.35 7.21 -1.43
CA ASP A 25 -8.12 7.67 -0.26
C ASP A 25 -8.30 6.58 0.84
N ARG A 26 -8.04 5.30 0.52
CA ARG A 26 -8.34 4.16 1.39
C ARG A 26 -7.15 3.26 1.66
N LEU A 27 -6.01 3.50 1.03
CA LEU A 27 -4.83 2.66 1.14
C LEU A 27 -4.15 2.90 2.49
N TYR A 28 -3.90 1.80 3.18
CA TYR A 28 -3.03 1.77 4.35
C TYR A 28 -1.96 0.70 4.18
N ARG A 29 -0.76 0.99 4.65
CA ARG A 29 0.34 0.03 4.81
C ARG A 29 0.59 -0.21 6.30
N MET A 30 0.96 -1.44 6.63
CA MET A 30 1.46 -1.84 7.94
C MET A 30 2.71 -2.69 7.75
N MET A 31 3.72 -2.49 8.59
CA MET A 31 4.89 -3.35 8.66
C MET A 31 4.69 -4.44 9.72
N TRP A 32 4.95 -5.68 9.34
CA TRP A 32 4.95 -6.83 10.24
C TRP A 32 6.37 -7.39 10.39
N GLN A 33 6.87 -7.37 11.62
CA GLN A 33 8.15 -8.00 11.94
C GLN A 33 7.99 -9.52 12.09
N THR A 34 8.69 -10.27 11.24
CA THR A 34 8.81 -11.74 11.32
C THR A 34 10.25 -12.14 11.69
N PRO A 35 10.51 -13.41 12.02
CA PRO A 35 11.87 -13.91 12.19
C PRO A 35 12.74 -13.81 10.94
N ASP A 36 12.13 -13.85 9.76
CA ASP A 36 12.82 -13.87 8.46
C ASP A 36 13.00 -12.47 7.85
N GLY A 37 12.42 -11.43 8.47
CA GLY A 37 12.53 -10.06 8.02
C GLY A 37 11.31 -9.21 8.35
N VAL A 38 11.15 -8.12 7.60
CA VAL A 38 9.97 -7.25 7.65
C VAL A 38 9.09 -7.55 6.44
N VAL A 39 7.79 -7.64 6.67
CA VAL A 39 6.79 -7.79 5.61
C VAL A 39 5.93 -6.54 5.57
N ASP A 40 5.86 -5.91 4.40
CA ASP A 40 4.87 -4.86 4.12
C ASP A 40 3.53 -5.49 3.77
N ALA A 41 2.48 -5.09 4.50
CA ALA A 41 1.11 -5.50 4.26
C ALA A 41 0.27 -4.27 3.89
N PHE A 42 -0.56 -4.41 2.85
CA PHE A 42 -1.40 -3.34 2.33
C PHE A 42 -2.87 -3.70 2.43
N VAL A 43 -3.72 -2.71 2.73
CA VAL A 43 -5.17 -2.90 2.82
C VAL A 43 -5.92 -1.66 2.35
N LEU A 44 -7.14 -1.86 1.85
CA LEU A 44 -8.06 -0.78 1.52
C LEU A 44 -9.17 -0.72 2.58
N CYS A 45 -9.21 0.35 3.37
CA CYS A 45 -10.19 0.54 4.45
C CYS A 45 -10.74 1.98 4.47
N ALA A 46 -11.92 2.16 5.06
CA ALA A 46 -12.55 3.47 5.16
C ALA A 46 -11.90 4.34 6.25
N SER A 47 -11.25 3.73 7.25
CA SER A 47 -10.50 4.47 8.28
C SER A 47 -9.25 3.71 8.75
N ARG A 48 -8.37 4.45 9.43
CA ARG A 48 -7.15 3.92 10.05
C ARG A 48 -7.47 2.87 11.13
N GLU A 49 -8.52 3.06 11.91
CA GLU A 49 -8.97 2.12 12.95
C GLU A 49 -9.50 0.82 12.36
N GLU A 50 -10.18 0.90 11.21
CA GLU A 50 -10.60 -0.29 10.45
C GLU A 50 -9.38 -1.04 9.90
N ALA A 51 -8.44 -0.32 9.28
CA ALA A 51 -7.19 -0.90 8.78
C ALA A 51 -6.41 -1.60 9.90
N ARG A 52 -6.24 -0.95 11.06
CA ARG A 52 -5.57 -1.56 12.22
C ARG A 52 -6.21 -2.88 12.63
N ARG A 53 -7.54 -2.89 12.83
CA ARG A 53 -8.27 -4.09 13.23
C ARG A 53 -8.12 -5.20 12.19
N LEU A 54 -8.22 -4.86 10.91
CA LEU A 54 -8.09 -5.83 9.83
C LEU A 54 -6.68 -6.40 9.73
N PHE A 55 -5.64 -5.58 9.91
CA PHE A 55 -4.26 -6.08 9.95
C PHE A 55 -4.03 -7.04 11.11
N HIS A 56 -4.44 -6.68 12.34
CA HIS A 56 -4.29 -7.58 13.49
C HIS A 56 -5.02 -8.90 13.27
N ALA A 57 -6.28 -8.86 12.83
CA ALA A 57 -7.07 -10.07 12.60
C ALA A 57 -6.54 -10.94 11.45
N ALA A 58 -6.10 -10.33 10.33
CA ALA A 58 -5.60 -11.09 9.19
C ALA A 58 -4.21 -11.69 9.48
N ILE A 59 -3.31 -10.89 10.05
CA ILE A 59 -1.94 -11.32 10.31
C ILE A 59 -1.89 -12.33 11.46
N SER A 60 -2.77 -12.24 12.46
CA SER A 60 -2.83 -13.24 13.54
C SER A 60 -3.14 -14.63 12.97
N VAL A 61 -4.08 -14.70 12.03
CA VAL A 61 -4.45 -15.93 11.32
C VAL A 61 -3.29 -16.43 10.45
N ILE A 62 -2.64 -15.56 9.68
CA ILE A 62 -1.51 -15.93 8.80
C ILE A 62 -0.31 -16.42 9.63
N ALA A 63 -0.01 -15.74 10.73
CA ALA A 63 1.12 -16.03 11.59
C ALA A 63 0.88 -17.23 12.52
N GLY A 64 -0.39 -17.56 12.80
CA GLY A 64 -0.75 -18.49 13.87
C GLY A 64 -0.40 -17.96 15.26
N ILE A 65 -0.37 -16.63 15.43
CA ILE A 65 0.02 -15.92 16.66
C ILE A 65 -1.17 -15.10 17.14
N HIS A 66 -1.39 -15.03 18.45
CA HIS A 66 -2.47 -14.21 19.02
C HIS A 66 -2.25 -12.71 18.72
N GLU A 67 -3.33 -11.95 18.52
CA GLU A 67 -3.25 -10.54 18.11
C GLU A 67 -2.41 -9.66 19.06
N ASP A 68 -2.43 -9.96 20.36
CA ASP A 68 -1.67 -9.25 21.40
C ASP A 68 -0.16 -9.51 21.35
N GLU A 69 0.27 -10.58 20.70
CA GLU A 69 1.67 -10.95 20.54
C GLU A 69 2.25 -10.44 19.21
N LEU A 70 1.40 -9.94 18.32
CA LEU A 70 1.83 -9.40 17.03
C LEU A 70 2.58 -8.08 17.20
N LYS A 71 3.73 -8.01 16.54
CA LYS A 71 4.55 -6.82 16.43
C LYS A 71 4.28 -6.14 15.09
N LEU A 72 3.18 -5.41 15.04
CA LEU A 72 2.77 -4.59 13.91
C LEU A 72 3.16 -3.14 14.14
N PHE A 73 3.74 -2.49 13.13
CA PHE A 73 4.28 -1.14 13.23
C PHE A 73 3.96 -0.32 11.97
N ASN A 74 4.11 1.01 12.09
CA ASN A 74 4.05 1.94 10.96
C ASN A 74 2.76 1.80 10.13
N LEU A 75 1.61 2.02 10.80
CA LEU A 75 0.33 2.12 10.11
C LEU A 75 0.22 3.46 9.39
N GLU A 76 0.53 3.45 8.11
CA GLU A 76 0.66 4.64 7.27
C GLU A 76 -0.45 4.67 6.22
N SER A 77 -1.00 5.85 5.97
CA SER A 77 -1.94 6.08 4.86
C SER A 77 -1.18 6.34 3.55
N PHE A 78 -1.88 6.37 2.42
CA PHE A 78 -1.29 6.77 1.13
C PHE A 78 -0.49 8.07 1.22
N ASP A 79 -1.05 9.12 1.83
CA ASP A 79 -0.39 10.43 1.93
C ASP A 79 0.90 10.36 2.78
N ASP A 80 0.89 9.59 3.88
CA ASP A 80 2.07 9.37 4.71
C ASP A 80 3.19 8.69 3.88
N LEU A 81 2.80 7.68 3.09
CA LEU A 81 3.71 6.89 2.27
C LEU A 81 4.29 7.68 1.08
N VAL A 82 3.49 8.52 0.43
CA VAL A 82 3.98 9.40 -0.64
C VAL A 82 4.99 10.41 -0.10
N HIS A 83 4.76 10.91 1.12
CA HIS A 83 5.67 11.85 1.76
C HIS A 83 7.00 11.21 2.17
N ALA A 84 6.97 9.94 2.59
CA ALA A 84 8.15 9.19 3.05
C ALA A 84 8.84 8.34 1.96
N GLY A 85 8.22 8.18 0.79
CA GLY A 85 8.74 7.34 -0.28
C GLY A 85 9.83 8.01 -1.13
N VAL A 86 10.66 7.19 -1.77
CA VAL A 86 11.84 7.64 -2.54
C VAL A 86 11.67 7.70 -4.05
N SER A 87 10.71 6.97 -4.58
CA SER A 87 10.48 6.94 -6.03
C SER A 87 10.14 8.33 -6.57
N GLU A 88 10.50 8.64 -7.82
CA GLU A 88 10.03 9.88 -8.45
C GLU A 88 8.52 9.86 -8.72
N ASP A 89 7.96 8.67 -8.99
CA ASP A 89 6.53 8.42 -9.23
C ASP A 89 5.77 8.26 -7.91
N GLU A 90 4.78 9.13 -7.67
CA GLU A 90 3.97 9.16 -6.45
C GLU A 90 3.24 7.82 -6.18
N ASP A 91 2.78 7.12 -7.22
CA ASP A 91 2.09 5.84 -7.02
C ASP A 91 3.05 4.67 -6.78
N ILE A 92 4.34 4.85 -7.10
CA ILE A 92 5.39 3.87 -6.78
C ILE A 92 5.99 4.13 -5.38
N ARG A 93 6.04 5.39 -4.93
CA ARG A 93 6.56 5.78 -3.61
C ARG A 93 5.93 5.00 -2.47
N VAL A 94 4.66 4.62 -2.60
CA VAL A 94 3.96 3.89 -1.54
C VAL A 94 4.48 2.46 -1.34
N PHE A 95 5.24 1.93 -2.30
CA PHE A 95 5.89 0.63 -2.25
C PHE A 95 7.39 0.72 -1.95
N GLU A 96 7.99 1.92 -2.07
CA GLU A 96 9.44 2.14 -1.95
C GLU A 96 9.75 3.25 -0.93
N THR A 97 10.11 2.85 0.28
CA THR A 97 10.34 3.75 1.43
C THR A 97 11.75 3.61 2.03
N GLU A 98 12.31 4.67 2.61
CA GLU A 98 13.72 4.75 3.12
C GLU A 98 14.04 4.00 4.43
N TRP A 99 13.18 3.10 4.89
CA TRP A 99 13.33 2.47 6.21
C TRP A 99 14.50 1.48 6.32
#